data_AF-A0A261A8X0-F1
#
_entry.id   AF-A0A261A8X0-F1
#
_cell.length_a   1.000
_cell.length_b   1.000
_cell.length_c   1.000
_cell.angle_alpha   90.00
_cell.angle_beta   90.00
_cell.angle_gamma   90.00
#
_symmetry.space_group_name_H-M   'P 1'
#
loop_
_entity.id
_entity.type
_entity.pdbx_description
1 polymer ?
#
loop_
_entity_poly.entity_id
_entity_poly.type
_entity_poly.pdbx_seq_one_letter_code
_entity_poly.pdbx_strand_id
1 'polypeptide(L)'
;MELLKLPYLVHLKILNCLEPFEHFFLGLCSKKSALLIRRIRHNFDAKTIDLGHYTIKTQNNGTRGDDFIMWTTYYHPKTIDLLTGVFWNQRIKLKYNRRTIRCRITIHPERKIPLLWCREKHLKSLPIAINSAICDVFNTSSEIRIMADMDQLSEFPNVDSVDNLLEYSRSVDLIEYQNFFDRINIRNALSILIKLMHSKGNYEENAKNILSEYSGSIYLHPAEENLSSHEVIATPQMDVDEDLNAE
;
A
#
# COMPACT_ATOMS: atom_id res chain seq x y z
N MET A 1 20.12 -6.67 22.61
CA MET A 1 20.95 -6.94 21.42
C MET A 1 22.11 -5.96 21.40
N GLU A 2 23.31 -6.42 21.76
CA GLU A 2 24.55 -5.78 21.34
C GLU A 2 24.78 -6.23 19.89
N LEU A 3 24.09 -5.59 18.95
CA LEU A 3 24.30 -5.87 17.53
C LEU A 3 25.65 -5.27 17.18
N LEU A 4 26.67 -6.14 17.18
CA LEU A 4 28.07 -5.90 16.82
C LEU A 4 28.78 -4.86 17.72
N LYS A 5 29.88 -5.23 18.36
CA LYS A 5 30.71 -4.28 19.15
C LYS A 5 31.57 -3.41 18.22
N LEU A 6 30.95 -2.79 17.21
CA LEU A 6 31.66 -1.96 16.25
C LEU A 6 31.53 -0.47 16.61
N PRO A 7 32.49 0.36 16.21
CA PRO A 7 32.37 1.81 16.29
C PRO A 7 31.12 2.31 15.58
N TYR A 8 30.51 3.38 16.11
CA TYR A 8 29.27 3.96 15.59
C TYR A 8 29.30 4.25 14.07
N LEU A 9 30.41 4.78 13.56
CA LEU A 9 30.57 5.08 12.14
C LEU A 9 30.51 3.82 11.26
N VAL A 10 31.01 2.69 11.74
CA VAL A 10 30.96 1.41 11.01
C VAL A 10 29.52 0.91 10.97
N HIS A 11 28.76 1.05 12.06
CA HIS A 11 27.33 0.73 12.05
C HIS A 11 26.57 1.57 11.04
N LEU A 12 26.78 2.89 11.00
CA LEU A 12 26.12 3.73 10.00
C LEU A 12 26.47 3.33 8.57
N LYS A 13 27.73 3.00 8.29
CA LYS A 13 28.13 2.52 6.96
C LYS A 13 27.43 1.21 6.58
N ILE A 14 27.40 0.22 7.48
CA ILE A 14 26.69 -1.05 7.24
C ILE A 14 25.22 -0.78 6.98
N LEU A 15 24.59 0.04 7.83
CA LEU A 15 23.19 0.37 7.69
C LEU A 15 22.89 1.08 6.36
N ASN A 16 23.73 2.00 5.92
CA ASN A 16 23.55 2.68 4.63
C ASN A 16 23.71 1.76 3.40
N CYS A 17 24.26 0.55 3.58
CA CYS A 17 24.36 -0.46 2.52
C CYS A 17 23.17 -1.43 2.47
N LEU A 18 22.24 -1.35 3.44
CA LEU A 18 21.07 -2.22 3.47
C LEU A 18 19.93 -1.66 2.63
N GLU A 19 19.14 -2.56 2.06
CA GLU A 19 17.90 -2.23 1.35
C GLU A 19 16.82 -1.73 2.33
N PRO A 20 15.86 -0.91 1.87
CA PRO A 20 14.79 -0.38 2.72
C PRO A 20 14.00 -1.46 3.48
N PHE A 21 13.75 -2.62 2.86
CA PHE A 21 13.04 -3.72 3.54
C PHE A 21 13.91 -4.41 4.61
N GLU A 22 15.23 -4.40 4.47
CA GLU A 22 16.15 -4.92 5.48
C GLU A 22 16.19 -4.01 6.70
N HIS A 23 16.15 -2.69 6.48
CA HIS A 23 15.92 -1.72 7.57
C HIS A 23 14.62 -1.99 8.31
N PHE A 24 13.55 -2.32 7.58
CA PHE A 24 12.28 -2.67 8.20
C PHE A 24 12.41 -3.86 9.15
N PHE A 25 12.95 -4.99 8.67
CA PHE A 25 13.14 -6.17 9.51
C PHE A 25 14.08 -5.91 10.69
N LEU A 26 15.16 -5.15 10.48
CA LEU A 26 16.06 -4.76 11.55
C LEU A 26 15.35 -3.88 12.59
N GLY A 27 14.50 -2.96 12.15
CA GLY A 27 13.67 -2.12 13.02
C GLY A 27 12.71 -2.93 13.89
N LEU A 28 12.12 -4.00 13.34
CA LEU A 28 11.24 -4.91 14.09
C LEU A 28 11.96 -5.71 15.19
N CYS A 29 13.28 -5.86 15.11
CA CYS A 29 14.04 -6.67 16.04
C CYS A 29 14.10 -6.07 17.46
N SER A 30 14.13 -4.74 17.59
CA SER A 30 14.09 -4.06 18.90
C SER A 30 13.76 -2.57 18.79
N LYS A 31 13.27 -1.97 19.88
CA LYS A 31 13.10 -0.50 19.96
C LYS A 31 14.39 0.27 19.68
N LYS A 32 15.53 -0.25 20.15
CA LYS A 32 16.85 0.37 19.92
C LYS A 32 17.21 0.34 18.43
N SER A 33 16.94 -0.78 17.75
CA SER A 33 17.16 -0.91 16.31
C SER A 33 16.25 0.04 15.53
N ALA A 34 14.96 0.11 15.86
CA ALA A 34 14.04 1.06 15.25
C ALA A 34 14.52 2.52 15.39
N LEU A 35 14.98 2.92 16.58
CA LEU A 35 15.55 4.26 16.80
C LEU A 35 16.80 4.55 15.96
N LEU A 36 17.61 3.53 15.65
CA LEU A 36 18.76 3.68 14.75
C LEU A 36 18.29 3.84 13.30
N ILE A 37 17.33 3.02 12.85
CA ILE A 37 16.78 3.09 11.50
C ILE A 37 16.13 4.46 11.21
N ARG A 38 15.46 5.06 12.19
CA ARG A 38 14.87 6.42 12.05
C ARG A 38 15.89 7.53 11.83
N ARG A 39 17.18 7.29 12.09
CA ARG A 39 18.26 8.26 11.83
C ARG A 39 18.79 8.16 10.39
N ILE A 40 18.44 7.10 9.68
CA ILE A 40 18.75 6.93 8.27
C ILE A 40 17.67 7.68 7.49
N ARG A 41 18.08 8.47 6.52
CA ARG A 41 17.14 9.14 5.62
C ARG A 41 16.62 8.10 4.63
N HIS A 42 15.32 7.83 4.68
CA HIS A 42 14.63 7.01 3.69
C HIS A 42 14.10 7.91 2.59
N ASN A 43 14.07 7.42 1.36
CA ASN A 43 13.70 8.25 0.21
C ASN A 43 12.18 8.33 -0.02
N PHE A 44 11.36 7.65 0.78
CA PHE A 44 9.90 7.60 0.61
C PHE A 44 9.15 8.37 1.70
N ASP A 45 8.10 9.06 1.27
CA ASP A 45 7.26 9.90 2.12
C ASP A 45 5.89 9.26 2.36
N ALA A 46 5.46 8.40 1.43
CA ALA A 46 4.14 7.77 1.45
C ALA A 46 4.20 6.27 1.17
N LYS A 47 3.10 5.59 1.46
CA LYS A 47 2.95 4.15 1.26
C LYS A 47 1.55 3.86 0.74
N THR A 48 1.43 2.90 -0.15
CA THR A 48 0.15 2.49 -0.73
C THR A 48 0.01 0.97 -0.67
N ILE A 49 -1.15 0.52 -0.23
CA ILE A 49 -1.54 -0.89 -0.21
C ILE A 49 -2.19 -1.21 -1.55
N ASP A 50 -1.51 -1.99 -2.38
CA ASP A 50 -2.01 -2.44 -3.69
C ASP A 50 -2.64 -3.83 -3.55
N LEU A 51 -3.97 -3.91 -3.63
CA LEU A 51 -4.70 -5.18 -3.55
C LEU A 51 -4.57 -6.01 -4.84
N GLY A 52 -4.37 -5.37 -5.98
CA GLY A 52 -4.18 -6.04 -7.28
C GLY A 52 -2.98 -6.98 -7.27
N HIS A 53 -1.89 -6.50 -6.71
CA HIS A 53 -0.61 -7.21 -6.67
C HIS A 53 -0.27 -7.77 -5.29
N TYR A 54 -1.08 -7.51 -4.27
CA TYR A 54 -0.83 -7.85 -2.87
C TYR A 54 0.51 -7.29 -2.36
N THR A 55 0.81 -6.06 -2.74
CA THR A 55 2.09 -5.39 -2.42
C THR A 55 1.86 -4.09 -1.68
N ILE A 56 2.69 -3.83 -0.67
CA ILE A 56 2.87 -2.49 -0.12
C ILE A 56 3.93 -1.82 -0.96
N LYS A 57 3.60 -0.65 -1.48
CA LYS A 57 4.48 0.18 -2.29
C LYS A 57 4.93 1.38 -1.48
N THR A 58 6.22 1.72 -1.55
CA THR A 58 6.77 2.97 -1.02
C THR A 58 6.79 4.01 -2.12
N GLN A 59 6.32 5.23 -1.82
CA GLN A 59 6.17 6.30 -2.80
C GLN A 59 6.96 7.54 -2.38
N ASN A 60 7.58 8.17 -3.37
CA ASN A 60 8.18 9.50 -3.23
C ASN A 60 7.35 10.46 -4.09
N ASN A 61 7.22 11.71 -3.67
CA ASN A 61 6.43 12.70 -4.39
C ASN A 61 6.77 12.74 -5.88
N GLY A 62 5.75 12.63 -6.74
CA GLY A 62 5.90 12.70 -8.20
C GLY A 62 6.50 11.47 -8.89
N THR A 63 6.74 10.35 -8.17
CA THR A 63 7.32 9.14 -8.76
C THR A 63 6.49 7.88 -8.49
N ARG A 64 6.61 6.90 -9.39
CA ARG A 64 6.00 5.58 -9.24
C ARG A 64 6.50 4.95 -7.94
N GLY A 65 5.58 4.36 -7.18
CA GLY A 65 5.94 3.63 -5.97
C GLY A 65 6.62 2.30 -6.28
N ASP A 66 7.74 2.04 -5.60
CA ASP A 66 8.47 0.78 -5.67
C ASP A 66 7.83 -0.26 -4.76
N ASP A 67 7.80 -1.51 -5.21
CA ASP A 67 7.31 -2.62 -4.40
C ASP A 67 8.24 -2.81 -3.19
N PHE A 68 7.68 -2.73 -1.99
CA PHE A 68 8.42 -2.81 -0.74
C PHE A 68 8.31 -4.21 -0.12
N ILE A 69 7.08 -4.66 0.09
CA ILE A 69 6.77 -5.97 0.70
C ILE A 69 5.52 -6.52 0.02
N MET A 70 5.54 -7.80 -0.30
CA MET A 70 4.36 -8.54 -0.73
C MET A 70 3.74 -9.32 0.45
N TRP A 71 2.43 -9.50 0.47
CA TRP A 71 1.75 -10.37 1.43
C TRP A 71 0.83 -11.36 0.73
N THR A 72 0.62 -12.53 1.32
CA THR A 72 -0.37 -13.48 0.81
C THR A 72 -0.76 -14.53 1.87
N THR A 73 -1.63 -15.47 1.49
CA THR A 73 -1.97 -16.66 2.27
C THR A 73 -1.31 -17.91 1.67
N TYR A 74 -1.23 -18.97 2.46
CA TYR A 74 -0.62 -20.23 2.03
C TYR A 74 -1.34 -20.93 0.86
N TYR A 75 -2.59 -20.57 0.58
CA TYR A 75 -3.41 -21.25 -0.43
C TYR A 75 -4.07 -20.26 -1.40
N HIS A 76 -3.57 -19.03 -1.45
CA HIS A 76 -4.16 -18.02 -2.31
C HIS A 76 -3.91 -18.38 -3.80
N PRO A 77 -4.95 -18.53 -4.63
CA PRO A 77 -4.80 -19.06 -5.99
C PRO A 77 -3.81 -18.28 -6.85
N LYS A 78 -3.79 -16.94 -6.73
CA LYS A 78 -2.91 -16.07 -7.52
C LYS A 78 -1.42 -16.15 -7.16
N THR A 79 -1.07 -16.74 -6.01
CA THR A 79 0.31 -16.69 -5.48
C THR A 79 0.82 -18.06 -5.04
N ILE A 80 0.06 -19.13 -5.28
CA ILE A 80 0.43 -20.48 -4.83
C ILE A 80 1.73 -20.96 -5.48
N ASP A 81 2.04 -20.48 -6.68
CA ASP A 81 3.27 -20.84 -7.40
C ASP A 81 4.53 -20.22 -6.77
N LEU A 82 4.37 -19.19 -5.93
CA LEU A 82 5.49 -18.53 -5.23
C LEU A 82 5.98 -19.32 -4.01
N LEU A 83 5.32 -20.45 -3.71
CA LEU A 83 5.48 -21.22 -2.48
C LEU A 83 6.75 -22.09 -2.54
N THR A 84 7.90 -21.43 -2.41
CA THR A 84 9.23 -22.07 -2.45
C THR A 84 9.75 -22.37 -1.04
N GLY A 85 10.25 -23.59 -0.81
CA GLY A 85 10.58 -24.12 0.52
C GLY A 85 11.74 -23.45 1.28
N VAL A 86 12.51 -22.57 0.64
CA VAL A 86 13.87 -22.17 1.06
C VAL A 86 13.91 -21.35 2.36
N PHE A 87 12.87 -20.56 2.67
CA PHE A 87 12.88 -19.64 3.83
C PHE A 87 11.75 -19.88 4.84
N TRP A 88 11.08 -21.04 4.78
CA TRP A 88 9.90 -21.36 5.62
C TRP A 88 10.14 -21.35 7.14
N ASN A 89 11.40 -21.36 7.56
CA ASN A 89 11.80 -21.32 8.96
C ASN A 89 11.83 -19.89 9.53
N GLN A 90 11.94 -18.87 8.68
CA GLN A 90 11.93 -17.48 9.12
C GLN A 90 10.50 -17.01 9.40
N ARG A 91 10.30 -16.36 10.53
CA ARG A 91 8.98 -15.93 11.01
C ARG A 91 9.03 -14.58 11.67
N ILE A 92 8.01 -13.77 11.43
CA ILE A 92 7.77 -12.53 12.15
C ILE A 92 6.42 -12.56 12.87
N LYS A 93 6.28 -11.69 13.86
CA LYS A 93 5.05 -11.44 14.58
C LYS A 93 4.70 -9.96 14.45
N LEU A 94 3.59 -9.66 13.80
CA LEU A 94 3.05 -8.32 13.69
C LEU A 94 1.91 -8.16 14.70
N LYS A 95 1.87 -7.03 15.40
CA LYS A 95 0.80 -6.71 16.35
C LYS A 95 -0.06 -5.61 15.76
N TYR A 96 -1.36 -5.86 15.68
CA TYR A 96 -2.33 -4.88 15.19
C TYR A 96 -3.68 -5.13 15.86
N ASN A 97 -4.36 -4.08 16.30
CA ASN A 97 -5.66 -4.15 17.01
C ASN A 97 -5.72 -5.23 18.11
N ARG A 98 -4.71 -5.26 18.98
CA ARG A 98 -4.54 -6.25 20.08
C ARG A 98 -4.42 -7.71 19.62
N ARG A 99 -4.36 -7.97 18.32
CA ARG A 99 -4.13 -9.29 17.73
C ARG A 99 -2.67 -9.43 17.32
N THR A 100 -2.16 -10.66 17.42
CA THR A 100 -0.83 -11.00 16.90
C THR A 100 -0.99 -11.85 15.65
N ILE A 101 -0.50 -11.34 14.53
CA ILE A 101 -0.45 -12.04 13.24
C ILE A 101 0.95 -12.64 13.11
N ARG A 102 1.02 -13.96 12.90
CA ARG A 102 2.28 -14.67 12.67
C ARG A 102 2.44 -14.90 11.19
N CYS A 103 3.54 -14.40 10.63
CA CYS A 103 3.86 -14.60 9.22
C CYS A 103 5.12 -15.43 9.06
N ARG A 104 5.17 -16.24 8.01
CA ARG A 104 6.44 -16.75 7.48
C ARG A 104 6.98 -15.76 6.46
N ILE A 105 8.29 -15.76 6.27
CA ILE A 105 8.97 -14.85 5.35
C ILE A 105 9.64 -15.68 4.28
N THR A 106 9.46 -15.30 3.02
CA THR A 106 10.31 -15.74 1.90
C THR A 106 10.71 -14.52 1.08
N ILE A 107 11.52 -14.73 0.05
CA ILE A 107 11.86 -13.69 -0.92
C ILE A 107 11.19 -14.06 -2.25
N HIS A 108 10.56 -13.08 -2.90
CA HIS A 108 9.97 -13.26 -4.22
C HIS A 108 11.09 -13.59 -5.23
N PRO A 109 10.97 -14.65 -6.04
CA PRO A 109 12.07 -15.14 -6.88
C PRO A 109 12.55 -14.10 -7.91
N GLU A 110 11.62 -13.37 -8.52
CA GLU A 110 11.92 -12.38 -9.56
C GLU A 110 12.10 -10.97 -8.99
N ARG A 111 11.09 -10.43 -8.30
CA ARG A 111 11.10 -9.07 -7.74
C ARG A 111 12.14 -8.83 -6.64
N LYS A 112 12.69 -9.90 -6.04
CA LYS A 112 13.65 -9.84 -4.91
C LYS A 112 13.16 -9.09 -3.67
N ILE A 113 11.86 -8.88 -3.54
CA ILE A 113 11.22 -8.28 -2.35
C ILE A 113 10.79 -9.35 -1.34
N PRO A 114 10.63 -9.01 -0.05
CA PRO A 114 10.09 -9.93 0.93
C PRO A 114 8.62 -10.27 0.67
N LEU A 115 8.28 -11.54 0.91
CA LEU A 115 6.93 -12.08 0.83
C LEU A 115 6.51 -12.62 2.20
N LEU A 116 5.43 -12.06 2.73
CA LEU A 116 4.87 -12.42 4.03
C LEU A 116 3.66 -13.33 3.89
N TRP A 117 3.79 -14.56 4.38
CA TRP A 117 2.75 -15.58 4.32
C TRP A 117 1.97 -15.65 5.63
N CYS A 118 0.65 -15.58 5.56
CA CYS A 118 -0.21 -15.74 6.72
C CYS A 118 -1.29 -16.81 6.53
N ARG A 119 -2.03 -17.09 7.61
CA ARG A 119 -3.26 -17.89 7.52
C ARG A 119 -4.36 -17.03 6.89
N GLU A 120 -5.23 -17.67 6.13
CA GLU A 120 -6.34 -17.02 5.40
C GLU A 120 -7.17 -16.05 6.25
N LYS A 121 -7.50 -16.41 7.49
CA LYS A 121 -8.22 -15.54 8.44
C LYS A 121 -7.57 -14.18 8.71
N HIS A 122 -6.30 -14.01 8.35
CA HIS A 122 -5.54 -12.77 8.52
C HIS A 122 -5.37 -11.97 7.24
N LEU A 123 -5.82 -12.47 6.08
CA LEU A 123 -5.62 -11.85 4.76
C LEU A 123 -5.99 -10.37 4.77
N LYS A 124 -7.19 -10.03 5.24
CA LYS A 124 -7.70 -8.64 5.32
C LYS A 124 -7.04 -7.78 6.39
N SER A 125 -6.43 -8.37 7.41
CA SER A 125 -5.83 -7.63 8.53
C SER A 125 -4.31 -7.43 8.39
N LEU A 126 -3.67 -8.29 7.61
CA LEU A 126 -2.23 -8.28 7.43
C LEU A 126 -1.70 -7.02 6.73
N PRO A 127 -2.25 -6.53 5.59
CA PRO A 127 -1.70 -5.36 4.93
C PRO A 127 -1.70 -4.12 5.83
N ILE A 128 -2.74 -3.94 6.65
CA ILE A 128 -2.81 -2.85 7.63
C ILE A 128 -1.81 -3.05 8.77
N ALA A 129 -1.66 -4.28 9.25
CA ALA A 129 -0.66 -4.59 10.27
C ALA A 129 0.78 -4.34 9.79
N ILE A 130 1.07 -4.63 8.52
CA ILE A 130 2.37 -4.32 7.92
C ILE A 130 2.51 -2.80 7.76
N ASN A 131 1.51 -2.09 7.22
CA ASN A 131 1.54 -0.63 7.09
C ASN A 131 1.80 0.04 8.45
N SER A 132 1.06 -0.35 9.49
CA SER A 132 1.25 0.14 10.86
C SER A 132 2.68 -0.12 11.37
N ALA A 133 3.22 -1.32 11.13
CA ALA A 133 4.57 -1.65 11.56
C ALA A 133 5.64 -0.85 10.80
N ILE A 134 5.42 -0.57 9.50
CA ILE A 134 6.30 0.30 8.71
C ILE A 134 6.27 1.71 9.29
N CYS A 135 5.09 2.26 9.60
CA CYS A 135 4.96 3.57 10.24
C CYS A 135 5.71 3.63 11.56
N ASP A 136 5.59 2.59 12.40
CA ASP A 136 6.31 2.51 13.67
C ASP A 136 7.82 2.46 13.46
N VAL A 137 8.32 1.68 12.51
CA VAL A 137 9.77 1.54 12.28
C VAL A 137 10.37 2.82 11.70
N PHE A 138 9.76 3.38 10.66
CA PHE A 138 10.32 4.50 9.91
C PHE A 138 9.86 5.88 10.38
N ASN A 139 8.93 5.95 11.33
CA ASN A 139 8.35 7.20 11.82
C ASN A 139 7.68 8.03 10.70
N THR A 140 6.95 7.35 9.82
CA THR A 140 6.20 7.97 8.71
C THR A 140 4.72 8.13 9.05
N SER A 141 3.97 8.93 8.27
CA SER A 141 2.52 9.12 8.42
C SER A 141 1.78 7.78 8.48
N SER A 142 0.79 7.69 9.38
CA SER A 142 -0.10 6.53 9.54
C SER A 142 -1.26 6.51 8.53
N GLU A 143 -1.25 7.41 7.56
CA GLU A 143 -2.22 7.42 6.47
C GLU A 143 -2.34 6.04 5.81
N ILE A 144 -3.58 5.66 5.51
CA ILE A 144 -3.95 4.45 4.82
C ILE A 144 -4.34 4.85 3.40
N ARG A 145 -3.45 4.56 2.45
CA ARG A 145 -3.72 4.70 1.02
C ARG A 145 -3.91 3.31 0.42
N ILE A 146 -5.04 3.08 -0.22
CA ILE A 146 -5.37 1.79 -0.82
C ILE A 146 -5.60 1.98 -2.31
N MET A 147 -5.09 1.02 -3.06
CA MET A 147 -5.35 0.87 -4.48
C MET A 147 -6.02 -0.48 -4.71
N ALA A 148 -7.20 -0.50 -5.33
CA ALA A 148 -8.03 -1.69 -5.44
C ALA A 148 -8.80 -1.78 -6.78
N ASP A 149 -9.03 -3.01 -7.24
CA ASP A 149 -10.00 -3.36 -8.28
C ASP A 149 -11.31 -3.79 -7.60
N MET A 150 -12.46 -3.59 -8.25
CA MET A 150 -13.75 -4.05 -7.71
C MET A 150 -13.84 -5.57 -7.65
N ASP A 151 -13.12 -6.27 -8.52
CA ASP A 151 -12.97 -7.73 -8.47
C ASP A 151 -12.34 -8.22 -7.14
N GLN A 152 -11.79 -7.32 -6.32
CA GLN A 152 -11.05 -7.64 -5.10
C GLN A 152 -11.67 -7.04 -3.83
N LEU A 153 -12.88 -6.48 -3.89
CA LEU A 153 -13.58 -5.98 -2.69
C LEU A 153 -13.78 -7.05 -1.63
N SER A 154 -13.99 -8.30 -2.06
CA SER A 154 -14.11 -9.45 -1.17
C SER A 154 -12.87 -9.63 -0.27
N GLU A 155 -11.72 -9.10 -0.68
CA GLU A 155 -10.44 -9.16 0.03
C GLU A 155 -9.99 -7.80 0.61
N PHE A 156 -10.83 -6.76 0.46
CA PHE A 156 -10.56 -5.43 0.98
C PHE A 156 -10.24 -5.49 2.48
N PRO A 157 -9.26 -4.71 2.97
CA PRO A 157 -8.87 -4.75 4.37
C PRO A 157 -10.03 -4.47 5.33
N ASN A 158 -10.00 -5.10 6.50
CA ASN A 158 -11.02 -4.88 7.54
C ASN A 158 -10.79 -3.54 8.24
N VAL A 159 -11.12 -2.45 7.56
CA VAL A 159 -11.06 -1.07 8.03
C VAL A 159 -12.35 -0.35 7.67
N ASP A 160 -12.79 0.53 8.55
CA ASP A 160 -14.00 1.32 8.34
C ASP A 160 -13.66 2.70 7.73
N SER A 161 -12.37 3.04 7.64
CA SER A 161 -11.93 4.28 7.02
C SER A 161 -10.56 4.17 6.37
N VAL A 162 -10.38 4.89 5.27
CA VAL A 162 -9.11 5.08 4.55
C VAL A 162 -8.88 6.57 4.29
N ASP A 163 -7.63 6.98 4.13
CA ASP A 163 -7.33 8.39 3.82
C ASP A 163 -7.45 8.63 2.31
N ASN A 164 -6.86 7.76 1.49
CA ASN A 164 -6.95 7.86 0.04
C ASN A 164 -7.30 6.50 -0.57
N LEU A 165 -8.24 6.50 -1.51
CA LEU A 165 -8.63 5.32 -2.27
C LEU A 165 -8.46 5.59 -3.76
N LEU A 166 -7.65 4.78 -4.42
CA LEU A 166 -7.61 4.68 -5.88
C LEU A 166 -8.32 3.39 -6.29
N GLU A 167 -9.44 3.54 -6.98
CA GLU A 167 -10.19 2.47 -7.59
C GLU A 167 -9.84 2.41 -9.08
N TYR A 168 -9.58 1.20 -9.59
CA TYR A 168 -9.52 0.95 -11.03
C TYR A 168 -10.54 -0.13 -11.39
N SER A 169 -11.62 0.25 -12.06
CA SER A 169 -12.66 -0.68 -12.47
C SER A 169 -12.55 -1.08 -13.93
N ARG A 170 -12.75 -2.38 -14.18
CA ARG A 170 -13.03 -2.92 -15.52
C ARG A 170 -14.50 -3.27 -15.73
N SER A 171 -15.22 -3.59 -14.65
CA SER A 171 -16.65 -3.87 -14.65
C SER A 171 -17.20 -3.71 -13.24
N VAL A 172 -18.38 -3.10 -13.11
CA VAL A 172 -18.99 -2.81 -11.80
C VAL A 172 -20.32 -3.53 -11.66
N ASP A 173 -20.45 -4.38 -10.64
CA ASP A 173 -21.76 -4.67 -10.04
C ASP A 173 -22.15 -3.47 -9.17
N LEU A 174 -23.16 -2.71 -9.62
CA LEU A 174 -23.58 -1.47 -9.00
C LEU A 174 -24.04 -1.67 -7.55
N ILE A 175 -24.64 -2.82 -7.24
CA ILE A 175 -25.14 -3.10 -5.89
C ILE A 175 -23.95 -3.34 -4.95
N GLU A 176 -22.97 -4.12 -5.37
CA GLU A 176 -21.76 -4.37 -4.57
C GLU A 176 -20.94 -3.08 -4.38
N TYR A 177 -20.85 -2.27 -5.44
CA TYR A 177 -20.18 -0.97 -5.43
C TYR A 177 -20.81 -0.01 -4.41
N GLN A 178 -22.13 0.20 -4.49
CA GLN A 178 -22.83 1.07 -3.54
C GLN A 178 -22.67 0.56 -2.10
N ASN A 179 -22.88 -0.75 -1.87
CA ASN A 179 -22.73 -1.35 -0.54
C ASN A 179 -21.32 -1.16 0.05
N PHE A 180 -20.29 -1.10 -0.79
CA PHE A 180 -18.93 -0.82 -0.34
C PHE A 180 -18.76 0.65 0.06
N PHE A 181 -19.15 1.60 -0.80
CA PHE A 181 -19.03 3.03 -0.51
C PHE A 181 -19.92 3.50 0.65
N ASP A 182 -21.07 2.87 0.88
CA ASP A 182 -21.92 3.11 2.05
C ASP A 182 -21.24 2.72 3.37
N ARG A 183 -20.28 1.79 3.34
CA ARG A 183 -19.62 1.23 4.53
C ARG A 183 -18.25 1.83 4.82
N ILE A 184 -17.55 2.31 3.79
CA ILE A 184 -16.18 2.81 3.94
C ILE A 184 -16.17 4.34 4.00
N ASN A 185 -15.52 4.89 5.03
CA ASN A 185 -15.30 6.32 5.11
C ASN A 185 -13.95 6.69 4.47
N ILE A 186 -13.97 7.43 3.36
CA ILE A 186 -12.76 7.94 2.71
C ILE A 186 -12.58 9.40 3.14
N ARG A 187 -11.41 9.74 3.69
CA ARG A 187 -11.21 11.01 4.41
C ARG A 187 -10.69 12.15 3.54
N ASN A 188 -9.81 11.84 2.59
CA ASN A 188 -9.10 12.85 1.82
C ASN A 188 -9.51 12.80 0.35
N ALA A 189 -9.10 11.74 -0.37
CA ALA A 189 -9.30 11.67 -1.81
C ALA A 189 -9.81 10.30 -2.26
N LEU A 190 -10.77 10.34 -3.19
CA LEU A 190 -11.21 9.21 -3.98
C LEU A 190 -10.84 9.48 -5.43
N SER A 191 -10.08 8.58 -6.04
CA SER A 191 -9.81 8.60 -7.47
C SER A 191 -10.34 7.32 -8.09
N ILE A 192 -11.07 7.46 -9.20
CA ILE A 192 -11.69 6.35 -9.92
C ILE A 192 -11.16 6.40 -11.36
N LEU A 193 -10.47 5.33 -11.73
CA LEU A 193 -9.99 5.12 -13.08
C LEU A 193 -10.97 4.19 -13.80
N ILE A 194 -11.80 4.78 -14.67
CA ILE A 194 -12.78 4.04 -15.45
C ILE A 194 -12.10 3.57 -16.74
N LYS A 195 -11.83 2.27 -16.86
CA LYS A 195 -11.41 1.71 -18.14
C LYS A 195 -12.64 1.54 -19.04
N LEU A 196 -12.82 2.47 -19.98
CA LEU A 196 -13.90 2.43 -20.99
C LEU A 196 -13.69 1.26 -21.97
N MET A 197 -13.92 0.02 -21.54
CA MET A 197 -13.96 -1.12 -22.46
C MET A 197 -15.31 -1.14 -23.17
N HIS A 198 -15.47 -0.37 -24.26
CA HIS A 198 -16.55 -0.48 -25.26
C HIS A 198 -17.90 -1.01 -24.74
N SER A 199 -18.39 -0.53 -23.61
CA SER A 199 -19.62 -1.02 -23.02
C SER A 199 -20.69 0.00 -23.31
N LYS A 200 -21.77 -0.46 -23.96
CA LYS A 200 -22.99 0.29 -24.29
C LYS A 200 -23.79 0.69 -23.03
N GLY A 201 -23.13 1.00 -21.91
CA GLY A 201 -23.75 1.25 -20.62
C GLY A 201 -23.40 2.63 -20.08
N ASN A 202 -24.34 3.21 -19.34
CA ASN A 202 -24.29 4.55 -18.78
C ASN A 202 -23.39 4.63 -17.51
N TYR A 203 -22.18 4.08 -17.59
CA TYR A 203 -21.26 3.92 -16.45
C TYR A 203 -20.78 5.26 -15.89
N GLU A 204 -20.55 6.23 -16.77
CA GLU A 204 -20.12 7.57 -16.36
C GLU A 204 -21.20 8.30 -15.56
N GLU A 205 -22.48 8.14 -15.93
CA GLU A 205 -23.61 8.75 -15.22
C GLU A 205 -23.85 8.09 -13.86
N ASN A 206 -23.66 6.77 -13.77
CA ASN A 206 -23.76 6.04 -12.49
C ASN A 206 -22.60 6.35 -11.55
N ALA A 207 -21.36 6.42 -12.05
CA ALA A 207 -20.22 6.88 -11.26
C ALA A 207 -20.49 8.29 -10.74
N LYS A 208 -20.96 9.22 -11.59
CA LYS A 208 -21.35 10.57 -11.18
C LYS A 208 -22.45 10.60 -10.10
N ASN A 209 -23.44 9.71 -10.17
CA ASN A 209 -24.50 9.63 -9.16
C ASN A 209 -23.98 9.16 -7.79
N ILE A 210 -23.17 8.09 -7.75
CA ILE A 210 -22.56 7.60 -6.51
C ILE A 210 -21.58 8.64 -5.93
N LEU A 211 -20.87 9.34 -6.81
CA LEU A 211 -19.94 10.41 -6.45
C LEU A 211 -20.63 11.70 -5.99
N SER A 212 -21.88 11.95 -6.38
CA SER A 212 -22.63 13.14 -5.96
C SER A 212 -22.92 13.17 -4.45
N GLU A 213 -22.87 12.01 -3.79
CA GLU A 213 -23.07 11.85 -2.35
C GLU A 213 -21.76 11.92 -1.54
N TYR A 214 -20.61 11.95 -2.23
CA TYR A 214 -19.30 11.96 -1.59
C TYR A 214 -18.77 13.40 -1.40
N SER A 215 -18.34 13.73 -0.19
CA SER A 215 -17.96 15.10 0.20
C SER A 215 -16.47 15.44 0.07
N GLY A 216 -15.62 14.47 -0.31
CA GLY A 216 -14.18 14.66 -0.49
C GLY A 216 -13.78 15.02 -1.93
N SER A 217 -12.47 15.20 -2.18
CA SER A 217 -11.98 15.46 -3.54
C SER A 217 -12.12 14.21 -4.42
N ILE A 218 -12.75 14.39 -5.58
CA ILE A 218 -13.05 13.32 -6.54
C ILE A 218 -12.30 13.60 -7.84
N TYR A 219 -11.57 12.61 -8.32
CA TYR A 219 -10.89 12.68 -9.60
C TYR A 219 -11.38 11.55 -10.52
N LEU A 220 -12.01 11.93 -11.63
CA LEU A 220 -12.42 11.04 -12.70
C LEU A 220 -11.40 11.14 -13.84
N HIS A 221 -10.73 10.04 -14.13
CA HIS A 221 -9.76 9.98 -15.22
C HIS A 221 -10.32 9.11 -16.36
N PRO A 222 -10.52 9.66 -17.57
CA PRO A 222 -10.78 8.83 -18.74
C PRO A 222 -9.52 8.02 -19.03
N ALA A 223 -9.64 6.69 -19.10
CA ALA A 223 -8.52 5.86 -19.50
C ALA A 223 -8.25 6.03 -21.00
N GLU A 224 -7.44 7.04 -21.39
CA GLU A 224 -6.77 6.99 -22.69
C GLU A 224 -5.89 5.73 -22.74
N GLU A 225 -5.70 5.12 -23.92
CA GLU A 225 -5.01 3.82 -24.08
C GLU A 225 -3.61 3.75 -23.45
N ASN A 226 -3.04 4.88 -23.02
CA ASN A 226 -1.72 5.01 -22.41
C ASN A 226 -1.69 5.60 -20.98
N LEU A 227 -2.82 5.93 -20.36
CA LEU A 227 -2.85 6.35 -18.95
C LEU A 227 -2.60 5.14 -18.06
N SER A 228 -1.33 4.90 -17.76
CA SER A 228 -0.95 3.90 -16.76
C SER A 228 -1.54 4.32 -15.41
N SER A 229 -1.91 3.36 -14.57
CA SER A 229 -2.33 3.53 -13.15
C SER A 229 -1.37 4.36 -12.28
N HIS A 230 -0.28 4.85 -12.87
CA HIS A 230 0.90 5.44 -12.28
C HIS A 230 0.86 6.98 -12.30
N GLU A 231 0.11 7.61 -13.21
CA GLU A 231 -0.02 9.08 -13.27
C GLU A 231 -1.07 9.60 -12.26
N VAL A 232 -2.06 8.78 -11.94
CA VAL A 232 -3.21 9.16 -11.09
C VAL A 232 -2.85 9.30 -9.61
N ILE A 233 -1.82 8.57 -9.14
CA ILE A 233 -1.43 8.55 -7.72
C ILE A 233 -0.48 9.71 -7.37
N ALA A 234 0.07 10.42 -8.35
CA ALA A 234 1.07 11.47 -8.16
C ALA A 234 0.50 12.82 -7.69
N THR A 235 -0.82 13.02 -7.70
CA THR A 235 -1.44 14.29 -7.28
C THR A 235 -1.81 14.28 -5.79
N PRO A 236 -1.00 14.98 -4.98
CA PRO A 236 -1.54 15.99 -4.09
C PRO A 236 -0.85 17.35 -4.30
N GLN A 237 -1.67 18.38 -4.55
CA GLN A 237 -1.40 19.82 -4.69
C GLN A 237 -0.68 20.30 -5.97
N MET A 238 -1.45 20.92 -6.87
CA MET A 238 -0.97 22.17 -7.46
C MET A 238 -1.32 23.28 -6.47
N ASP A 239 -0.28 23.89 -5.92
CA ASP A 239 -0.37 25.22 -5.35
C ASP A 239 -0.96 26.15 -6.43
N VAL A 240 -2.08 26.77 -6.11
CA VAL A 240 -2.54 27.95 -6.84
C VAL A 240 -1.74 29.10 -6.26
N ASP A 241 -0.53 29.32 -6.76
CA ASP A 241 0.07 30.65 -6.67
C ASP A 241 -0.61 31.52 -7.74
N GLU A 242 -1.72 32.16 -7.32
CA GLU A 242 -2.14 33.44 -7.89
C GLU A 242 -1.05 34.46 -7.55
N ASP A 243 -0.07 34.61 -8.44
CA ASP A 243 0.64 35.88 -8.64
C ASP A 243 1.62 35.72 -9.82
N LEU A 244 1.20 36.21 -11.00
CA LEU A 244 2.04 36.81 -12.04
C LEU A 244 1.15 37.26 -13.20
N ASN A 245 0.32 38.28 -12.94
CA ASN A 245 -0.06 39.25 -13.97
C ASN A 245 0.61 40.58 -13.58
N ALA A 246 1.87 40.70 -13.95
CA ALA A 246 2.53 41.97 -14.13
C ALA A 246 3.06 42.00 -15.56
N GLU A 247 2.23 42.49 -16.47
CA GLU A 247 2.60 43.43 -17.56
C GLU A 247 1.32 44.01 -18.18
#